data_AF-D6ZTM6-F1
#
_entry.id   AF-D6ZTM6-F1
#
_cell.length_a   1.000
_cell.length_b   1.000
_cell.length_c   1.000
_cell.angle_alpha   90.00
_cell.angle_beta   90.00
_cell.angle_gamma   90.00
#
_symmetry.space_group_name_H-M   'P 1'
#
loop_
_entity.id
_entity.type
_entity.pdbx_description
1 polymer ?
#
loop_
_entity_poly.entity_id
_entity_poly.type
_entity_poly.pdbx_seq_one_letter_code
_entity_poly.pdbx_strand_id
1 'polypeptide(L)' 'MHSDETLIALSITSATSPVAARVIDGLKQLQGCDAFFSVIISSTDEALYRKLGINVCCEPKYERVSLYHR' A
#
# COMPACT_ATOMS: atom_id res chain seq x y z
N MET A 1 -5.39 -1.04 -10.25
CA MET A 1 -5.23 0.07 -9.30
C MET A 1 -4.39 -0.46 -8.18
N HIS A 2 -3.09 -0.32 -8.38
CA HIS A 2 -2.06 -0.79 -7.47
C HIS A 2 -1.80 0.31 -6.44
N SER A 3 -1.35 -0.04 -5.22
CA SER A 3 -1.28 0.93 -4.12
C SER A 3 -0.32 2.10 -4.41
N ASP A 4 0.68 1.92 -5.28
CA ASP A 4 1.59 2.96 -5.73
C ASP A 4 0.92 3.97 -6.68
N GLU A 5 0.12 3.51 -7.64
CA GLU A 5 -0.65 4.34 -8.57
C GLU A 5 -1.56 5.30 -7.81
N THR A 6 -2.19 4.80 -6.72
CA THR A 6 -3.06 5.62 -5.87
C THR A 6 -2.30 6.70 -5.11
N LEU A 7 -1.10 6.42 -4.61
CA LEU A 7 -0.26 7.40 -3.94
C LEU A 7 0.30 8.45 -4.91
N ILE A 8 0.64 8.06 -6.14
CA ILE A 8 1.05 8.99 -7.19
C ILE A 8 -0.11 9.95 -7.52
N ALA A 9 -1.32 9.42 -7.72
CA ALA A 9 -2.50 10.24 -7.98
C ALA A 9 -2.81 11.18 -6.80
N LEU A 10 -2.67 10.69 -5.57
CA LEU A 10 -2.83 11.50 -4.36
C LEU A 10 -1.80 12.64 -4.29
N SER A 11 -0.54 12.35 -4.62
CA SER A 11 0.55 13.34 -4.66
C SER A 11 0.35 14.42 -5.72
N ILE A 12 -0.25 14.10 -6.86
CA ILE A 12 -0.60 15.11 -7.87
C ILE A 12 -1.77 15.95 -7.37
N THR A 13 -2.77 15.32 -6.76
CA THR A 13 -3.99 15.96 -6.26
C THR A 13 -3.71 16.92 -5.10
N SER A 14 -2.69 16.67 -4.28
CA SER A 14 -2.31 17.57 -3.18
C SER A 14 -1.86 18.96 -3.61
N ALA A 15 -1.48 19.14 -4.88
CA ALA A 15 -1.13 20.46 -5.41
C ALA A 15 -2.34 21.41 -5.46
N THR A 16 -3.55 20.88 -5.58
CA THR A 16 -4.78 21.68 -5.76
C THR A 16 -5.85 21.40 -4.69
N SER A 17 -5.74 20.29 -3.96
CA SER A 17 -6.69 19.92 -2.90
C SER A 17 -6.06 20.02 -1.51
N PRO A 18 -6.55 20.90 -0.62
CA PRO A 18 -6.06 21.01 0.74
C PRO A 18 -6.35 19.75 1.57
N VAL A 19 -7.36 18.97 1.20
CA VAL A 19 -7.65 17.68 1.84
C VAL A 19 -6.57 16.66 1.48
N ALA A 20 -6.21 16.56 0.19
CA ALA A 20 -5.17 15.62 -0.24
C ALA A 20 -3.80 15.97 0.37
N ALA A 21 -3.46 17.25 0.49
CA ALA A 21 -2.25 17.69 1.20
C ALA A 21 -2.23 17.21 2.66
N ARG A 22 -3.33 17.39 3.40
CA ARG A 22 -3.45 16.90 4.79
C ARG A 22 -3.32 15.38 4.90
N VAL A 23 -3.85 14.63 3.93
CA VAL A 23 -3.71 13.17 3.91
C VAL A 23 -2.24 12.76 3.73
N ILE A 24 -1.50 13.42 2.83
CA ILE A 24 -0.07 13.15 2.63
C ILE A 24 0.73 13.46 3.90
N ASP A 25 0.45 14.58 4.57
CA ASP A 25 1.09 14.91 5.85
C ASP A 25 0.80 13.85 6.93
N GLY A 26 -0.39 13.27 6.88
CA GLY A 26 -0.84 12.20 7.78
C GLY A 26 -0.20 10.84 7.54
N LEU A 27 0.40 10.57 6.36
CA LEU A 27 0.97 9.25 6.05
C LEU A 27 2.04 8.79 7.04
N LYS A 28 2.76 9.73 7.66
CA LYS A 28 3.76 9.43 8.71
C LYS A 28 3.17 8.72 9.93
N GLN A 29 1.87 8.90 10.18
CA GLN A 29 1.17 8.26 11.29
C GLN A 29 0.97 6.76 11.08
N LEU A 30 1.12 6.27 9.84
CA LEU A 30 1.02 4.84 9.52
C LEU A 30 2.31 4.07 9.84
N GLN A 31 3.41 4.77 10.15
CA GLN A 31 4.66 4.13 10.50
C GLN A 31 4.52 3.34 11.81
N GLY A 32 4.83 2.05 11.77
CA GLY A 32 4.69 1.12 12.89
C GLY A 32 3.29 0.52 13.02
N CYS A 33 2.32 0.89 12.18
CA CYS A 33 1.02 0.23 12.15
C CYS A 33 1.11 -1.16 11.52
N ASP A 34 0.20 -2.03 11.93
CA ASP A 34 0.04 -3.37 11.35
C ASP A 34 -1.08 -3.38 10.30
N ALA A 35 -0.81 -3.97 9.14
CA ALA A 35 -1.78 -4.19 8.07
C ALA A 35 -1.90 -5.68 7.77
N PHE A 36 -3.12 -6.21 7.89
CA PHE A 36 -3.43 -7.60 7.61
C PHE A 36 -4.14 -7.73 6.25
N PHE A 37 -3.66 -8.65 5.42
CA PHE A 37 -4.26 -8.98 4.14
C PHE A 37 -4.81 -10.40 4.14
N SER A 38 -5.97 -10.59 3.53
CA SER A 38 -6.57 -11.91 3.38
C SER A 38 -5.79 -12.80 2.40
N VAL A 39 -4.88 -12.25 1.61
CA VAL A 39 -4.08 -12.96 0.59
C VAL A 39 -2.63 -12.49 0.63
N ILE A 40 -1.73 -13.32 0.09
CA ILE A 40 -0.35 -12.94 -0.21
C ILE A 40 -0.39 -11.80 -1.23
N ILE A 41 0.12 -10.64 -0.84
CA ILE A 41 0.18 -9.45 -1.68
C ILE A 41 1.32 -9.52 -2.68
N SER A 42 1.28 -8.66 -3.69
CA SER A 42 2.37 -8.56 -4.66
C SER A 42 3.66 -8.04 -4.00
N SER A 43 4.82 -8.39 -4.57
CA SER A 43 6.11 -7.86 -4.13
C SER A 43 6.20 -6.33 -4.25
N THR A 44 5.51 -5.74 -5.23
CA THR A 44 5.41 -4.29 -5.40
C THR A 44 4.66 -3.64 -4.25
N ASP A 45 3.52 -4.20 -3.83
CA ASP A 45 2.77 -3.71 -2.68
C ASP A 45 3.56 -3.88 -1.39
N GLU A 46 4.21 -5.03 -1.21
CA GLU A 46 5.04 -5.29 -0.04
C GLU A 46 6.17 -4.26 0.08
N ALA A 47 6.86 -3.97 -1.02
CA ALA A 47 7.91 -2.96 -1.05
C ALA A 47 7.37 -1.56 -0.73
N LEU A 48 6.14 -1.24 -1.17
CA LEU A 48 5.49 0.02 -0.87
C LEU A 48 5.13 0.16 0.61
N TYR A 49 4.43 -0.81 1.19
CA TYR A 49 4.05 -0.78 2.60
C TYR A 49 5.28 -0.77 3.52
N ARG A 50 6.34 -1.50 3.14
CA ARG A 50 7.63 -1.45 3.84
C ARG A 50 8.26 -0.05 3.82
N LYS A 51 8.19 0.67 2.70
CA LYS A 51 8.65 2.07 2.62
C LYS A 51 7.82 3.02 3.49
N LEU A 52 6.53 2.75 3.64
CA LEU A 52 5.65 3.48 4.57
C LEU A 52 5.90 3.10 6.03
N GLY A 53 6.75 2.10 6.30
CA GLY A 53 7.03 1.60 7.64
C GLY A 53 5.86 0.83 8.25
N ILE A 54 4.97 0.27 7.43
CA ILE A 54 3.83 -0.53 7.85
C ILE A 54 4.28 -2.00 7.97
N ASN A 55 3.94 -2.63 9.08
CA ASN A 55 4.17 -4.05 9.29
C ASN A 55 3.07 -4.83 8.55
N VAL A 56 3.44 -5.67 7.61
CA VAL A 56 2.48 -6.43 6.80
C VAL A 56 2.42 -7.88 7.26
N CYS A 57 1.21 -8.38 7.45
CA CYS A 57 0.92 -9.80 7.63
C CYS A 57 -0.16 -10.25 6.63
N CYS A 58 -0.16 -11.52 6.25
CA CYS A 58 -1.19 -12.07 5.38
C CYS A 58 -1.47 -13.54 5.66
N GLU A 59 -2.64 -14.01 5.24
CA GLU A 59 -2.90 -15.45 5.17
C GLU A 59 -2.06 -16.08 4.05
N PRO A 60 -1.60 -17.33 4.21
CA PRO A 60 -0.75 -18.02 3.23
C PRO A 60 -1.58 -18.54 2.04
N LYS A 61 -2.30 -17.65 1.36
CA LYS A 61 -3.14 -17.95 0.20
C LYS A 61 -2.93 -16.91 -0.89
N TYR A 62 -2.73 -17.33 -2.13
CA TYR A 62 -2.59 -16.40 -3.25
C TYR A 62 -3.96 -15.89 -3.73
N GLU A 63 -4.02 -14.64 -4.18
CA GLU A 63 -5.23 -14.02 -4.73
C GLU A 63 -5.75 -14.76 -5.98
N ARG A 64 -4.84 -15.26 -6.81
CA ARG A 64 -5.16 -16.05 -8.01
C ARG A 64 -4.77 -17.50 -7.82
N VAL A 65 -5.69 -18.40 -8.19
CA VAL A 65 -5.41 -19.83 -8.35
C VAL A 65 -4.76 -20.04 -9.72
N SER A 66 -3.47 -19.71 -9.85
CA SER A 66 -2.69 -20.07 -11.05
C SER A 66 -1.69 -21.17 -10.72
N LEU A 67 -1.82 -22.32 -11.40
CA LEU A 67 -1.01 -23.54 -11.25
C LEU A 67 0.46 -23.40 -11.72
N TYR A 68 1.01 -22.17 -11.80
CA TYR A 68 2.38 -21.95 -12.24
C TYR A 68 3.04 -20.86 -11.42
N HIS A 69 4.12 -21.21 -10.73
CA HIS A 69 5.01 -20.33 -10.01
C HIS A 69 6.39 -20.46 -10.65
N ARG A 70 7.02 -19.35 -11.03
CA ARG A 70 8.42 -19.27 -11.41
C ARG A 70 9.10 -18.23 -10.55
#